data_AF-X0T199-F1
#
_entry.id   AF-X0T199-F1
#
_cell.length_a   1.000
_cell.length_b   1.000
_cell.length_c   1.000
_cell.angle_alpha   90.00
_cell.angle_beta   90.00
_cell.angle_gamma   90.00
#
_symmetry.space_group_name_H-M   'P 1'
#
loop_
_entity.id
_entity.type
_entity.pdbx_description
1 polymer ?
#
loop_
_entity_poly.entity_id
_entity_poly.type
_entity_poly.pdbx_seq_one_letter_code
_entity_poly.pdbx_strand_id
1 'polypeptide(L)'
;METEELYTELKGFFPKQLDLMRHLQINACWEYIITEQSTDDTHIKLNFYLLKKNENSLEMTKKNPEIKPDLILYFTEKAILNIIEGVSGAEEYYERYHKVMDYP
;
A
#
# COMPACT_ATOMS: atom_id res chain seq x y z
N MET A 1 15.51 -7.58 -0.92
CA MET A 1 15.14 -8.11 0.40
C MET A 1 14.34 -9.41 0.22
N GLU A 2 14.30 -10.32 1.19
CA GLU A 2 13.40 -11.50 1.12
C GLU A 2 11.93 -11.09 1.34
N THR A 3 10.98 -11.83 0.75
CA THR A 3 9.55 -11.47 0.80
C THR A 3 8.98 -11.37 2.22
N GLU A 4 9.38 -12.26 3.14
CA GLU A 4 8.90 -12.23 4.52
C GLU A 4 9.49 -11.08 5.35
N GLU A 5 10.74 -10.69 5.05
CA GLU A 5 11.38 -9.54 5.67
C GLU A 5 10.70 -8.25 5.22
N LEU A 6 10.45 -8.12 3.91
CA LEU A 6 9.64 -7.03 3.34
C LEU A 6 8.27 -6.94 3.99
N TYR A 7 7.55 -8.05 4.08
CA TYR A 7 6.23 -8.07 4.69
C TYR A 7 6.26 -7.63 6.16
N THR A 8 7.29 -8.04 6.91
CA THR A 8 7.45 -7.69 8.32
C THR A 8 7.66 -6.19 8.50
N GLU A 9 8.53 -5.58 7.69
CA GLU A 9 8.75 -4.13 7.67
C GLU A 9 7.46 -3.37 7.37
N LEU A 10 6.77 -3.74 6.28
CA LEU A 10 5.52 -3.08 5.87
C LEU A 10 4.42 -3.22 6.93
N LYS A 11 4.32 -4.38 7.59
CA LYS A 11 3.36 -4.62 8.69
C LYS A 11 3.68 -3.80 9.94
N GLY A 12 4.94 -3.42 10.16
CA GLY A 12 5.35 -2.51 11.23
C GLY A 12 4.98 -1.05 10.97
N PHE A 13 4.82 -0.68 9.69
CA PHE A 13 4.57 0.69 9.24
C PHE A 13 3.09 0.98 8.98
N PHE A 14 2.47 0.30 7.99
CA PHE A 14 1.15 0.67 7.45
C PHE A 14 0.01 0.74 8.47
N PRO A 15 -0.12 -0.19 9.43
CA PRO A 15 -1.18 -0.13 10.44
C PRO A 15 -1.20 1.16 11.28
N LYS A 16 -0.07 1.87 11.36
CA LYS A 16 0.08 3.13 12.12
C LYS A 16 -0.24 4.37 11.28
N GLN A 17 -0.35 4.23 9.96
CA GLN A 17 -0.56 5.33 9.02
C GLN A 17 -2.05 5.56 8.76
N LEU A 18 -2.80 5.92 9.81
CA LEU A 18 -4.26 6.13 9.73
C LEU A 18 -4.64 7.18 8.69
N ASP A 19 -3.75 8.14 8.43
CA ASP A 19 -3.98 9.24 7.50
C ASP A 19 -4.17 8.78 6.05
N LEU A 20 -3.61 7.63 5.67
CA LEU A 20 -3.76 7.05 4.33
C LEU A 20 -5.23 6.81 3.97
N MET A 21 -6.04 6.40 4.94
CA MET A 21 -7.44 6.01 4.74
C MET A 21 -8.38 6.82 5.64
N ARG A 22 -7.93 7.95 6.21
CA ARG A 22 -8.68 8.73 7.20
C ARG A 22 -10.09 9.08 6.72
N HIS A 23 -10.21 9.51 5.45
CA HIS A 23 -11.48 9.94 4.86
C HIS A 23 -12.32 8.81 4.24
N LEU A 24 -11.84 7.57 4.27
CA LEU A 24 -12.56 6.43 3.71
C LEU A 24 -13.54 5.83 4.72
N GLN A 25 -14.53 5.10 4.23
CA GLN A 25 -15.48 4.40 5.08
C GLN A 25 -14.84 3.19 5.78
N ILE A 26 -15.42 2.76 6.90
CA ILE A 26 -15.09 1.47 7.51
C ILE A 26 -15.29 0.35 6.49
N ASN A 27 -14.39 -0.63 6.49
CA ASN A 27 -14.24 -1.70 5.50
C ASN A 27 -13.71 -1.26 4.13
N ALA A 28 -13.28 -0.01 3.96
CA ALA A 28 -12.48 0.35 2.80
C ALA A 28 -11.23 -0.53 2.71
N CYS A 29 -10.91 -0.98 1.50
CA CYS A 29 -9.88 -1.98 1.24
C CYS A 29 -8.99 -1.52 0.10
N TRP A 30 -7.69 -1.42 0.36
CA TRP A 30 -6.68 -1.19 -0.66
C TRP A 30 -5.84 -2.47 -0.84
N GLU A 31 -5.57 -2.82 -2.09
CA GLU A 31 -4.67 -3.91 -2.46
C GLU A 31 -3.33 -3.33 -2.91
N TYR A 32 -2.24 -3.92 -2.43
CA TYR A 32 -0.88 -3.53 -2.75
C TYR A 32 -0.17 -4.69 -3.42
N ILE A 33 0.27 -4.47 -4.66
CA ILE A 33 1.00 -5.43 -5.47
C ILE A 33 2.42 -4.92 -5.65
N ILE A 34 3.39 -5.68 -5.13
CA ILE A 34 4.81 -5.34 -5.17
C ILE A 34 5.53 -6.31 -6.08
N THR A 35 6.25 -5.77 -7.05
CA THR A 35 7.18 -6.47 -7.94
C THR A 35 8.62 -6.10 -7.62
N GLU A 36 9.59 -6.82 -8.18
CA GLU A 36 10.99 -6.58 -7.84
C GLU A 36 11.59 -5.38 -8.60
N GLN A 37 11.45 -5.35 -9.93
CA GLN A 37 12.17 -4.39 -10.78
C GLN A 37 11.28 -3.37 -11.49
N SER A 38 10.08 -3.76 -11.91
CA SER A 38 9.16 -2.91 -12.68
C SER A 38 7.71 -3.20 -12.30
N THR A 39 6.84 -2.19 -12.27
CA THR A 39 5.41 -2.37 -11.98
C THR A 39 4.67 -3.17 -13.05
N ASP A 40 5.25 -3.32 -14.25
CA ASP A 40 4.71 -4.13 -15.34
C ASP A 40 5.23 -5.58 -15.32
N ASP A 41 6.02 -5.94 -14.31
CA ASP A 41 6.55 -7.30 -14.18
C ASP A 41 5.42 -8.29 -13.85
N THR A 42 5.45 -9.43 -14.53
CA THR A 42 4.53 -10.55 -14.28
C THR A 42 4.83 -11.26 -12.96
N HIS A 43 6.04 -11.10 -12.41
CA HIS A 43 6.44 -11.75 -11.16
C HIS A 43 6.11 -10.88 -9.95
N ILE A 44 4.99 -11.19 -9.29
CA ILE A 44 4.59 -10.55 -8.03
C ILE A 44 5.45 -11.10 -6.89
N LYS A 45 6.21 -10.21 -6.26
CA LYS A 45 7.04 -10.52 -5.10
C LYS A 45 6.23 -10.59 -3.81
N LEU A 46 5.30 -9.66 -3.64
CA LEU A 46 4.41 -9.58 -2.47
C LEU A 46 3.07 -8.98 -2.87
N ASN A 47 1.98 -9.58 -2.41
CA ASN A 47 0.64 -9.00 -2.45
C ASN A 47 0.07 -8.96 -1.02
N PHE A 48 -0.50 -7.81 -0.63
CA PHE A 48 -1.20 -7.67 0.63
C PHE A 48 -2.36 -6.67 0.54
N TYR A 49 -3.25 -6.73 1.52
CA TYR A 49 -4.39 -5.84 1.66
C TYR A 49 -4.24 -4.97 2.91
N LEU A 50 -4.65 -3.71 2.80
CA LEU A 50 -4.78 -2.75 3.88
C LEU A 50 -6.26 -2.40 4.08
N LEU A 51 -6.76 -2.60 5.29
CA LEU A 51 -8.19 -2.50 5.61
C LEU A 51 -8.42 -1.47 6.69
N LYS A 52 -9.39 -0.57 6.48
CA LYS A 52 -9.90 0.29 7.55
C LYS A 52 -10.90 -0.48 8.41
N LYS A 53 -10.44 -1.05 9.53
CA LYS A 53 -11.32 -1.84 10.44
C LYS A 53 -12.23 -0.95 11.28
N ASN A 54 -11.74 0.23 11.66
CA ASN A 54 -12.48 1.27 12.36
C ASN A 54 -11.75 2.61 12.15
N GLU A 55 -12.25 3.69 12.75
CA GLU A 55 -11.67 5.04 12.60
C GLU A 55 -10.21 5.17 13.11
N ASN A 56 -9.77 4.27 13.98
CA ASN A 56 -8.50 4.38 14.70
C ASN A 56 -7.53 3.22 14.41
N SER A 57 -7.83 2.33 13.48
CA SER A 57 -6.96 1.20 13.18
C SER A 57 -7.05 0.74 11.73
N LEU A 58 -5.88 0.53 11.12
CA LEU A 58 -5.74 -0.21 9.87
C LEU A 58 -5.22 -1.62 10.14
N GLU A 59 -5.71 -2.60 9.38
CA GLU A 59 -5.25 -3.98 9.42
C GLU A 59 -4.57 -4.34 8.10
N MET A 60 -3.37 -4.92 8.20
CA MET A 60 -2.62 -5.42 7.05
C MET A 60 -2.62 -6.95 7.03
N THR A 61 -2.95 -7.55 5.88
CA THR A 61 -3.05 -9.02 5.72
C THR A 61 -2.63 -9.49 4.32
N LYS A 62 -1.99 -10.67 4.23
CA LYS A 62 -1.76 -11.38 2.95
C LYS A 62 -2.97 -12.22 2.51
N LYS A 63 -3.90 -12.49 3.44
CA LYS A 63 -5.10 -13.28 3.14
C LYS A 63 -6.12 -12.39 2.45
N ASN A 64 -6.73 -12.90 1.38
CA ASN A 64 -7.86 -12.25 0.73
C ASN A 64 -8.94 -11.96 1.79
N PRO A 65 -9.33 -10.69 2.00
CA PRO A 65 -10.30 -10.33 3.02
C PRO A 65 -11.76 -10.60 2.61
N GLU A 66 -12.00 -11.19 1.44
CA GLU A 66 -13.34 -11.36 0.83
C GLU A 66 -14.07 -10.02 0.62
N ILE A 67 -13.31 -8.93 0.58
CA ILE A 67 -13.76 -7.57 0.29
C ILE A 67 -13.14 -7.17 -1.04
N LYS A 68 -13.95 -6.60 -1.93
CA LYS A 68 -13.45 -6.05 -3.19
C LYS A 68 -12.59 -4.81 -2.89
N PRO A 69 -11.35 -4.74 -3.38
CA PRO A 69 -10.54 -3.55 -3.22
C PRO A 69 -11.19 -2.33 -3.89
N ASP A 70 -11.24 -1.22 -3.15
CA ASP A 70 -11.61 0.10 -3.67
C ASP A 70 -10.49 0.68 -4.54
N LEU A 71 -9.25 0.28 -4.22
CA LEU A 71 -8.05 0.73 -4.91
C LEU A 71 -7.00 -0.38 -4.98
N ILE A 72 -6.32 -0.48 -6.12
CA ILE A 72 -5.19 -1.38 -6.34
C ILE A 72 -3.97 -0.53 -6.68
N LEU A 73 -2.89 -0.72 -5.92
CA LEU A 73 -1.65 0.04 -6.03
C LEU A 73 -0.50 -0.89 -6.43
N TYR A 74 0.31 -0.45 -7.39
CA TYR A 74 1.46 -1.19 -7.90
C TYR A 74 2.76 -0.49 -7.51
N PHE A 75 3.71 -1.26 -6.98
CA PHE A 75 5.01 -0.74 -6.55
C PHE A 75 6.14 -1.68 -6.96
N THR A 76 7.33 -1.12 -7.15
CA THR A 76 8.57 -1.89 -7.06
C THR A 76 9.02 -1.98 -5.60
N GLU A 77 9.82 -2.99 -5.25
CA GLU A 77 10.41 -3.12 -3.90
C GLU A 77 11.11 -1.82 -3.49
N LYS A 78 11.90 -1.23 -4.40
CA LYS A 78 12.60 0.03 -4.12
C LYS A 78 11.63 1.18 -3.84
N ALA A 79 10.54 1.29 -4.60
CA ALA A 79 9.59 2.39 -4.44
C ALA A 79 8.86 2.31 -3.09
N ILE A 80 8.42 1.12 -2.69
CA ILE A 80 7.71 0.96 -1.41
C ILE A 80 8.63 1.16 -0.22
N LEU A 81 9.90 0.75 -0.33
CA LEU A 81 10.91 0.99 0.71
C LEU A 81 11.20 2.47 0.89
N ASN A 82 11.39 3.21 -0.22
CA ASN A 82 11.59 4.65 -0.15
C ASN A 82 10.43 5.39 0.56
N ILE A 83 9.20 4.88 0.45
CA ILE A 83 8.02 5.44 1.12
C ILE A 83 8.10 5.21 2.63
N ILE A 84 8.39 3.98 3.08
CA ILE A 84 8.42 3.68 4.53
C ILE A 84 9.64 4.30 5.22
N GLU A 85 10.74 4.48 4.50
CA GLU A 85 11.97 5.12 4.99
C GLU A 85 11.89 6.66 5.00
N GLY A 86 10.86 7.25 4.38
CA GLY A 86 10.69 8.70 4.28
C GLY A 86 11.71 9.39 3.37
N VAL A 87 12.43 8.63 2.53
CA VAL A 87 13.46 9.12 1.59
C VAL A 87 12.83 9.80 0.38
N SER A 88 11.59 9.47 0.06
CA SER A 88 10.73 10.22 -0.85
C SER A 88 9.51 10.59 -0.04
N GLY A 89 9.27 11.88 0.17
CA GLY A 89 8.16 12.34 1.02
C GLY A 89 6.88 11.67 0.54
N ALA A 90 6.18 10.96 1.44
CA ALA A 90 4.91 10.32 1.10
C ALA A 90 3.93 11.34 0.46
N GLU A 91 4.04 12.62 0.83
CA GLU A 91 3.39 13.77 0.17
C GLU A 91 3.70 13.89 -1.33
N GLU A 92 4.95 13.75 -1.77
CA GLU A 92 5.32 13.90 -3.19
C GLU A 92 4.77 12.73 -4.04
N TYR A 93 4.67 11.53 -3.45
CA TYR A 93 4.00 10.39 -4.08
C TYR A 93 2.49 10.58 -4.12
N TYR A 94 1.88 11.00 -3.02
CA TYR A 94 0.45 11.31 -2.97
C TYR A 94 0.07 12.43 -3.93
N GLU A 95 0.86 13.50 -4.04
CA GLU A 95 0.67 14.57 -5.02
C GLU A 95 0.79 14.07 -6.46
N ARG A 96 1.76 13.20 -6.76
CA ARG A 96 1.88 12.57 -8.09
C ARG A 96 0.67 11.71 -8.41
N TYR A 97 0.20 10.92 -7.45
CA TYR A 97 -0.96 10.06 -7.63
C TYR A 97 -2.25 10.87 -7.80
N HIS A 98 -2.45 11.92 -7.00
CA HIS A 98 -3.57 12.85 -7.14
C HIS A 98 -3.61 13.49 -8.53
N LYS A 99 -2.44 13.93 -9.05
CA LYS A 99 -2.34 14.51 -10.39
C LYS A 99 -2.72 13.55 -11.51
N VAL A 100 -2.47 12.24 -11.34
CA VAL A 100 -2.87 11.21 -12.33
C VAL A 100 -4.38 10.92 -12.26
N MET A 101 -5.00 11.05 -11.08
CA MET A 101 -6.44 10.87 -10.90
C MET A 101 -7.27 12.10 -11.32
N ASP A 102 -6.73 13.31 -11.16
CA ASP A 102 -7.42 14.57 -11.50
C ASP A 102 -7.37 14.90 -13.02
N TYR A 103 -6.57 14.19 -13.81
CA TYR A 103 -6.49 14.31 -15.28
C TYR A 103 -6.56 12.93 -15.95
N PRO A 104 -7.77 12.41 -16.24
CA PRO A 104 -7.95 11.15 -16.97
C PRO A 104 -7.57 11.24 -18.45
#